data_AF-A0A7X3MGW5-F1
#
_entry.id   AF-A0A7X3MGW5-F1
#
_cell.length_a   1.000
_cell.length_b   1.000
_cell.length_c   1.000
_cell.angle_alpha   90.00
_cell.angle_beta   90.00
_cell.angle_gamma   90.00
#
_symmetry.space_group_name_H-M   'P 1'
#
loop_
_entity.id
_entity.type
_entity.pdbx_description
1 polymer ?
#
loop_
_entity_poly.entity_id
_entity_poly.type
_entity_poly.pdbx_seq_one_letter_code
_entity_poly.pdbx_strand_id
1 'polypeptide(L)'
;MEIDYCISLIQLQKYTDTQLCQLFIYASRDKDEIFRADCTYRMCIMELNRRNHDRWPCEMDVISYVNIYDEDGEILFGYGRQYQMYIIHGSVLVYDDDWVPYLFSSREEDKRCIWKYFCVSREEKTDAKYVTS
;
A
#
# COMPACT_ATOMS: atom_id res chain seq x y z
N MET A 1 11.85 13.20 -19.42
CA MET A 1 10.51 13.27 -18.80
C MET A 1 10.74 13.04 -17.33
N GLU A 2 10.39 14.02 -16.50
CA GLU A 2 10.44 13.88 -15.06
C GLU A 2 9.19 13.09 -14.65
N ILE A 3 9.39 12.00 -13.92
CA ILE A 3 8.30 11.13 -13.46
C ILE A 3 8.00 11.52 -12.02
N ASP A 4 6.76 11.88 -11.75
CA ASP A 4 6.29 12.09 -10.38
C ASP A 4 5.93 10.74 -9.74
N TYR A 5 6.71 10.36 -8.72
CA TYR A 5 6.49 9.16 -7.91
C TYR A 5 5.64 9.42 -6.66
N CYS A 6 5.24 10.67 -6.39
CA CYS A 6 4.36 11.05 -5.30
C CYS A 6 2.90 10.99 -5.74
N ILE A 7 2.47 9.81 -6.18
CA ILE A 7 1.12 9.57 -6.72
C ILE A 7 0.30 8.69 -5.78
N SER A 8 -0.98 9.00 -5.60
CA SER A 8 -1.92 8.15 -4.85
C SER A 8 -2.50 7.03 -5.73
N LEU A 9 -3.04 5.98 -5.10
CA LEU A 9 -3.70 4.89 -5.82
C LEU A 9 -4.87 5.39 -6.68
N ILE A 10 -5.65 6.33 -6.14
CA ILE A 10 -6.80 6.93 -6.84
C ILE A 10 -6.34 7.68 -8.10
N GLN A 11 -5.21 8.38 -8.04
CA GLN A 11 -4.64 9.07 -9.20
C GLN A 11 -4.13 8.06 -10.23
N LEU A 12 -3.39 7.04 -9.79
CA LEU A 12 -2.84 6.00 -10.66
C LEU A 12 -3.93 5.22 -11.38
N GLN A 13 -5.07 4.93 -10.72
CA GLN A 13 -6.20 4.23 -11.33
C GLN A 13 -6.84 4.98 -12.50
N LYS A 14 -6.63 6.30 -12.60
CA LYS A 14 -7.12 7.12 -13.73
C LYS A 14 -6.22 7.03 -14.97
N TYR A 15 -5.05 6.42 -14.85
CA TYR A 15 -4.10 6.33 -15.97
C TYR A 15 -4.61 5.36 -17.03
N THR A 16 -4.39 5.70 -18.30
CA THR A 16 -4.54 4.75 -19.41
C THR A 16 -3.52 3.62 -19.30
N ASP A 17 -3.75 2.50 -19.98
CA ASP A 17 -2.81 1.35 -19.94
C ASP A 17 -1.41 1.76 -20.40
N THR A 18 -1.30 2.63 -21.42
CA THR A 18 -0.02 3.16 -21.88
C THR A 18 0.70 3.97 -20.80
N GLN A 19 -0.02 4.85 -20.10
CA GLN A 19 0.55 5.66 -19.01
C GLN A 19 0.99 4.80 -17.83
N LEU A 20 0.16 3.81 -17.47
CA LEU A 20 0.48 2.86 -16.39
C LEU A 20 1.73 2.03 -16.74
N CYS A 21 1.80 1.51 -17.97
CA CYS A 21 2.97 0.76 -18.46
C CYS A 21 4.24 1.62 -18.46
N GLN A 22 4.15 2.88 -18.89
CA GLN A 22 5.28 3.81 -18.84
C GLN A 22 5.72 4.04 -17.39
N LEU A 23 4.79 4.39 -16.49
CA LEU A 23 5.09 4.60 -15.08
C LEU A 23 5.74 3.38 -14.43
N PHE A 24 5.21 2.18 -14.72
CA PHE A 24 5.79 0.91 -14.27
C PHE A 24 7.24 0.72 -14.73
N ILE A 25 7.55 1.00 -16.00
CA ILE A 25 8.92 0.87 -16.53
C ILE A 25 9.88 1.83 -15.85
N TYR A 26 9.47 3.10 -15.64
CA TYR A 26 10.32 4.08 -14.97
C TYR A 26 10.50 3.74 -13.49
N ALA A 27 9.42 3.48 -12.77
CA ALA A 27 9.47 3.08 -11.37
C ALA A 27 10.32 1.81 -11.17
N SER A 28 10.22 0.83 -12.07
CA SER A 28 11.04 -0.40 -12.01
C SER A 28 12.54 -0.16 -12.17
N ARG A 29 12.96 0.92 -12.84
CA ARG A 29 14.38 1.28 -12.99
C ARG A 29 14.90 1.97 -11.75
N ASP A 30 14.08 2.82 -11.14
CA ASP A 30 14.51 3.72 -10.06
C ASP A 30 14.21 3.16 -8.66
N LYS A 31 13.42 2.08 -8.53
CA LYS A 31 12.96 1.53 -7.25
C LYS A 31 14.06 1.19 -6.25
N ASP A 32 15.25 0.83 -6.72
CA ASP A 32 16.35 0.42 -5.84
C ASP A 32 17.09 1.63 -5.23
N GLU A 33 16.84 2.84 -5.76
CA GLU A 33 17.46 4.09 -5.33
C GLU A 33 16.45 5.08 -4.70
N ILE A 34 15.21 5.10 -5.20
CA ILE A 34 14.18 6.07 -4.80
C ILE A 34 13.02 5.35 -4.10
N PHE A 35 12.81 5.66 -2.82
CA PHE A 35 11.75 5.05 -2.00
C PHE A 35 10.35 5.20 -2.63
N ARG A 36 10.00 6.40 -3.11
CA ARG A 36 8.72 6.66 -3.78
C ARG A 36 8.59 5.90 -5.11
N ALA A 37 9.69 5.64 -5.81
CA ALA A 37 9.67 4.82 -7.02
C ALA A 37 9.37 3.35 -6.69
N ASP A 38 9.90 2.78 -5.59
CA ASP A 38 9.50 1.43 -5.17
C ASP A 38 8.02 1.40 -4.77
N CYS A 39 7.54 2.39 -4.01
CA CYS A 39 6.12 2.48 -3.64
C CYS A 39 5.23 2.49 -4.90
N THR A 40 5.59 3.33 -5.87
CA THR A 40 4.90 3.43 -7.16
C THR A 40 4.98 2.14 -7.96
N TYR A 41 6.15 1.48 -7.99
CA TYR A 41 6.36 0.21 -8.68
C TYR A 41 5.43 -0.88 -8.14
N ARG A 42 5.32 -1.02 -6.82
CA ARG A 42 4.43 -2.00 -6.18
C ARG A 42 2.96 -1.69 -6.44
N MET A 43 2.60 -0.42 -6.39
CA MET A 43 1.25 0.03 -6.73
C MET A 43 0.89 -0.23 -8.21
N CYS A 44 1.84 -0.02 -9.13
CA CYS A 44 1.68 -0.39 -10.54
C CYS A 44 1.44 -1.89 -10.72
N ILE A 45 2.19 -2.76 -10.02
CA ILE A 45 1.97 -4.22 -10.07
C ILE A 45 0.53 -4.54 -9.65
N MET A 46 0.08 -3.96 -8.53
CA MET A 46 -1.28 -4.18 -8.03
C MET A 46 -2.34 -3.77 -9.08
N GLU A 47 -2.20 -2.60 -9.67
CA GLU A 47 -3.16 -2.11 -10.67
C GLU A 47 -3.11 -2.92 -11.98
N LEU A 48 -1.92 -3.31 -12.44
CA LEU A 48 -1.77 -4.18 -13.62
C LEU A 48 -2.44 -5.53 -13.40
N ASN A 49 -2.27 -6.13 -12.23
CA ASN A 49 -2.95 -7.37 -11.85
C ASN A 49 -4.47 -7.17 -11.84
N ARG A 50 -4.98 -6.04 -11.32
CA ARG A 50 -6.41 -5.68 -11.37
C ARG A 50 -6.97 -5.75 -12.78
N ARG A 51 -6.27 -5.08 -13.71
CA ARG A 51 -6.72 -4.88 -15.09
C ARG A 51 -6.69 -6.17 -15.88
N ASN A 52 -5.75 -7.05 -15.56
CA ASN A 52 -5.62 -8.37 -16.20
C ASN A 52 -6.50 -9.45 -15.55
N HIS A 53 -7.38 -9.10 -14.61
CA HIS A 53 -8.20 -10.04 -13.84
C HIS A 53 -7.37 -11.12 -13.13
N ASP A 54 -6.13 -10.80 -12.77
CA ASP A 54 -5.29 -11.68 -11.97
C ASP A 54 -5.68 -11.57 -10.49
N ARG A 55 -5.16 -12.50 -9.67
CA ARG A 55 -5.45 -12.56 -8.24
C ARG A 55 -5.04 -11.24 -7.56
N TRP A 56 -6.01 -10.63 -6.90
CA TRP A 56 -5.78 -9.46 -6.06
C TRP A 56 -4.79 -9.78 -4.93
N PRO A 57 -3.82 -8.90 -4.62
CA PRO A 57 -2.94 -9.10 -3.48
C PRO A 57 -3.76 -9.23 -2.18
N CYS A 58 -3.17 -9.92 -1.19
CA CYS A 58 -3.84 -10.10 0.10
C CYS A 58 -4.07 -8.73 0.75
N GLU A 59 -5.33 -8.39 0.91
CA GLU A 59 -5.81 -7.16 1.53
C GLU A 59 -6.10 -7.40 3.01
N MET A 60 -5.69 -6.47 3.87
CA MET A 60 -5.92 -6.53 5.30
C MET A 60 -6.22 -5.14 5.84
N ASP A 61 -7.29 -5.04 6.63
CA ASP A 61 -7.57 -3.87 7.43
C ASP A 61 -6.68 -3.91 8.67
N VAL A 62 -5.91 -2.84 8.89
CA VAL A 62 -4.98 -2.75 10.00
C VAL A 62 -5.24 -1.50 10.82
N ILE A 63 -4.98 -1.57 12.12
CA ILE A 63 -5.06 -0.44 13.05
C ILE A 63 -3.63 -0.09 13.47
N SER A 64 -3.25 1.19 13.33
CA SER A 64 -2.00 1.66 13.92
C SER A 64 -2.14 1.80 15.43
N TYR A 65 -1.21 1.25 16.21
CA TYR A 65 -1.23 1.39 17.68
C TYR A 65 -0.17 2.37 18.21
N VAL A 66 0.46 3.13 17.31
CA VAL A 66 1.33 4.28 17.63
C VAL A 66 1.05 5.41 16.63
N ASN A 67 1.52 6.62 16.92
CA ASN A 67 1.63 7.65 15.89
C ASN A 67 2.94 7.44 15.12
N ILE A 68 2.85 7.38 13.80
CA ILE A 68 4.00 7.38 12.87
C ILE A 68 4.02 8.76 12.22
N TYR A 69 5.20 9.38 12.21
CA TYR A 69 5.41 10.73 11.70
C TYR A 69 6.30 10.70 10.46
N ASP A 70 6.15 11.69 9.58
CA ASP A 70 7.09 11.94 8.50
C ASP A 70 8.34 12.70 8.99
N GLU A 71 9.19 13.11 8.04
CA GLU A 71 10.42 13.86 8.32
C GLU A 71 10.14 15.30 8.80
N ASP A 72 8.97 15.85 8.47
CA ASP A 72 8.54 17.20 8.87
C ASP A 72 7.81 17.20 10.22
N GLY A 73 7.49 16.02 10.76
CA GLY A 73 6.81 15.84 12.04
C GLY A 73 5.28 15.77 11.93
N GLU A 74 4.74 15.66 10.72
CA GLU A 74 3.32 15.46 10.48
C GLU A 74 2.94 13.99 10.65
N ILE A 75 1.71 13.73 11.11
CA ILE A 75 1.24 12.36 11.36
C ILE A 75 0.93 11.69 10.02
N LEU A 76 1.69 10.64 9.69
CA LEU A 76 1.41 9.75 8.56
C LEU A 76 0.37 8.69 8.93
N PHE A 77 0.55 8.04 10.08
CA PHE A 77 -0.37 7.02 10.59
C PHE A 77 -0.70 7.29 12.04
N GLY A 78 -1.95 7.59 12.34
CA GLY A 78 -2.43 7.97 13.66
C GLY A 78 -2.80 6.78 14.54
N TYR A 79 -2.49 6.87 15.83
CA TYR A 79 -2.91 5.92 16.85
C TYR A 79 -4.43 5.66 16.80
N GLY A 80 -4.81 4.38 16.77
CA GLY A 80 -6.20 3.93 16.75
C GLY A 80 -6.90 4.07 15.40
N ARG A 81 -6.23 4.60 14.36
CA ARG A 81 -6.82 4.73 13.02
C ARG A 81 -6.67 3.44 12.21
N GLN A 82 -7.66 3.20 11.36
CA GLN A 82 -7.72 2.07 10.42
C GLN A 82 -7.08 2.47 9.09
N TYR A 83 -6.33 1.53 8.50
CA TYR A 83 -5.62 1.70 7.23
C TYR A 83 -5.71 0.43 6.39
N GLN A 84 -5.54 0.59 5.07
CA GLN A 84 -5.48 -0.54 4.15
C GLN A 84 -4.05 -1.01 3.95
N MET A 85 -3.82 -2.31 4.13
CA MET A 85 -2.54 -2.97 3.88
C MET A 85 -2.65 -4.02 2.78
N TYR A 86 -1.64 -4.08 1.91
CA TYR A 86 -1.50 -5.07 0.86
C TYR A 86 -0.13 -5.75 0.91
N ILE A 87 -0.11 -7.06 0.71
CA ILE A 87 1.15 -7.82 0.57
C ILE A 87 1.40 -8.11 -0.92
N ILE A 88 2.49 -7.55 -1.46
CA ILE A 88 2.85 -7.64 -2.88
C ILE A 88 4.30 -8.16 -2.99
N HIS A 89 4.48 -9.39 -3.46
CA HIS A 89 5.79 -10.04 -3.61
C HIS A 89 6.66 -9.98 -2.33
N GLY A 90 6.05 -10.18 -1.15
CA GLY A 90 6.74 -10.14 0.14
C GLY A 90 7.02 -8.74 0.70
N SER A 91 6.64 -7.68 -0.03
CA SER A 91 6.65 -6.29 0.44
C SER A 91 5.29 -5.92 1.01
N VAL A 92 5.29 -5.10 2.05
CA VAL A 92 4.08 -4.60 2.71
C VAL A 92 3.83 -3.17 2.28
N LEU A 93 2.69 -2.93 1.61
CA LEU A 93 2.25 -1.62 1.15
C LEU A 93 1.08 -1.16 2.01
N VAL A 94 1.21 -0.05 2.72
CA VAL A 94 0.14 0.55 3.52
C VAL A 94 -0.21 1.91 2.95
N TYR A 95 -1.51 2.19 2.87
CA TYR A 95 -2.03 3.46 2.37
C TYR A 95 -2.40 4.37 3.52
N ASP A 96 -2.01 5.64 3.44
CA ASP A 96 -2.51 6.69 4.32
C ASP A 96 -3.95 7.10 3.97
N ASP A 97 -4.46 8.12 4.67
CA ASP A 97 -5.83 8.61 4.49
C ASP A 97 -6.07 9.18 3.07
N ASP A 98 -5.02 9.59 2.36
CA ASP A 98 -5.05 10.13 0.99
C ASP A 98 -4.74 9.08 -0.09
N TRP A 99 -4.65 7.80 0.31
CA TRP A 99 -4.28 6.68 -0.55
C TRP A 99 -2.88 6.80 -1.16
N VAL A 100 -1.96 7.47 -0.47
CA VAL A 100 -0.55 7.49 -0.85
C VAL A 100 0.13 6.24 -0.29
N PRO A 101 0.87 5.48 -1.12
CA PRO A 101 1.50 4.25 -0.67
C PRO A 101 2.77 4.50 0.15
N TYR A 102 2.92 3.71 1.22
CA TYR A 102 4.15 3.56 2.00
C TYR A 102 4.59 2.10 2.03
N LEU A 103 5.86 1.88 1.69
CA LEU A 103 6.48 0.57 1.77
C LEU A 103 7.15 0.34 3.11
N PHE A 104 6.79 -0.77 3.74
CA PHE A 104 7.45 -1.24 4.94
C PHE A 104 8.21 -2.51 4.66
N SER A 105 9.41 -2.58 5.22
CA SER A 105 10.19 -3.80 5.19
C SER A 105 9.46 -4.87 5.97
N SER A 106 9.39 -6.08 5.43
CA SER A 106 8.85 -7.25 6.13
C SER A 106 9.87 -7.87 7.10
N ARG A 107 11.11 -7.37 7.14
CA ARG A 107 12.19 -7.86 8.02
C ARG A 107 12.27 -7.01 9.27
N GLU A 108 12.05 -7.60 10.44
CA GLU A 108 12.04 -6.88 11.72
C GLU A 108 13.31 -6.09 12.02
N GLU A 109 14.47 -6.53 11.50
CA GLU A 109 15.75 -5.85 11.73
C GLU A 109 15.93 -4.57 10.90
N ASP A 110 15.07 -4.35 9.90
CA ASP A 110 15.09 -3.15 9.07
C ASP A 110 14.43 -1.99 9.81
N LYS A 111 15.08 -0.82 9.82
CA LYS A 111 14.50 0.39 10.43
C LYS A 111 13.21 0.84 9.75
N ARG A 112 12.99 0.43 8.49
CA ARG A 112 11.76 0.66 7.71
C ARG A 112 10.69 -0.39 7.99
N CYS A 113 10.96 -1.38 8.85
CA CYS A 113 9.97 -2.34 9.30
C CYS A 113 9.08 -1.72 10.38
N ILE A 114 8.04 -1.03 9.89
CA ILE A 114 7.04 -0.42 10.76
C ILE A 114 5.72 -1.19 10.78
N TRP A 115 5.60 -2.32 10.04
CA TRP A 115 4.43 -3.21 10.13
C TRP A 115 4.21 -3.70 11.57
N LYS A 116 5.28 -3.82 12.36
CA LYS A 116 5.19 -4.14 13.78
C LYS A 116 4.28 -3.19 14.54
N TYR A 117 4.09 -1.93 14.08
CA TYR A 117 3.23 -0.91 14.68
C TYR A 117 1.76 -0.97 14.26
N PHE A 118 1.41 -1.97 13.46
CA PHE A 118 0.06 -2.23 13.01
C PHE A 118 -0.45 -3.55 13.57
N CYS A 119 -1.74 -3.60 13.92
CA CYS A 119 -2.44 -4.82 14.29
C CYS A 119 -3.57 -5.07 13.29
N VAL A 120 -3.81 -6.33 12.92
CA VAL A 120 -4.99 -6.67 12.09
C VAL A 120 -6.25 -6.26 12.83
N SER A 121 -7.11 -5.47 12.18
CA SER A 121 -8.42 -5.11 12.69
C SER A 121 -9.22 -6.39 12.87
N ARG A 122 -9.50 -6.78 14.12
CA ARG A 122 -10.48 -7.82 14.41
C ARG A 122 -11.86 -7.20 14.23
N GLU A 123 -12.30 -7.03 13.00
CA GLU A 123 -13.74 -7.07 12.78
C GLU A 123 -14.16 -8.51 13.06
N GLU A 124 -14.90 -8.71 14.15
CA GLU A 124 -15.73 -9.89 14.28
C GLU A 124 -16.62 -9.90 13.04
N LYS A 125 -16.27 -10.72 12.04
CA LYS A 125 -17.24 -11.21 11.07
C LYS A 125 -18.30 -11.90 11.91
N THR A 126 -19.31 -11.14 12.32
CA THR A 126 -20.49 -11.68 12.94
C THR A 126 -21.09 -12.55 11.86
N ASP A 127 -20.89 -13.86 12.00
CA ASP A 127 -21.57 -14.87 11.22
C ASP A 127 -23.05 -14.50 11.19
N ALA A 128 -23.49 -13.96 10.05
CA ALA A 128 -24.90 -13.81 9.75
C ALA A 128 -25.44 -15.24 9.63
N LYS A 129 -25.92 -15.72 10.77
CA LYS A 129 -26.55 -17.00 11.04
C LYS A 129 -27.37 -17.47 9.84
N TYR A 130 -27.11 -18.71 9.44
CA TYR A 130 -28.04 -19.66 8.83
C TYR A 130 -29.48 -19.14 8.72
N VAL A 131 -29.91 -18.82 7.50
CA VAL A 131 -31.33 -18.81 7.16
C VAL A 131 -31.71 -20.25 6.86
N THR A 132 -32.25 -20.94 7.87
CA THR A 132 -33.13 -22.09 7.64
C THR A 132 -34.56 -21.61 7.73
N SER A 133 -35.30 -21.69 6.61
CA SER A 133 -36.75 -21.86 6.56
C SER A 133 -37.09 -22.60 5.28
#